data_AF-A0A0Q5NMK0-F1
#
_entry.id   AF-A0A0Q5NMK0-F1
#
_cell.length_a   1.000
_cell.length_b   1.000
_cell.length_c   1.000
_cell.angle_alpha   90.00
_cell.angle_beta   90.00
_cell.angle_gamma   90.00
#
_symmetry.space_group_name_H-M   'P 1'
#
loop_
_entity.id
_entity.type
_entity.pdbx_description
1 polymer ?
#
loop_
_entity_poly.entity_id
_entity_poly.type
_entity_poly.pdbx_seq_one_letter_code
_entity_poly.pdbx_strand_id
1 'polypeptide(L)' 'MENIDPKHTESGEAPKPIEKDYENHKEDPGPAKPAVTEKDENGAGSVLKWILPIAVIIGLIVWFAMRK' A
#
# COMPACT_ATOMS: atom_id res chain seq x y z
N MET A 1 15.65 21.64 -19.34
CA MET A 1 14.81 22.03 -18.19
C MET A 1 15.23 21.11 -17.06
N GLU A 2 15.90 21.64 -16.05
CA GLU A 2 16.24 20.87 -14.85
C GLU A 2 14.94 20.56 -14.10
N ASN A 3 14.73 19.29 -13.77
CA ASN A 3 13.59 18.89 -12.95
C ASN A 3 13.92 19.26 -11.49
N ILE A 4 13.36 20.38 -11.04
CA ILE A 4 13.40 20.83 -9.65
C ILE A 4 12.16 20.31 -8.91
N ASP A 5 12.00 19.00 -8.85
CA ASP A 5 11.03 18.39 -7.93
C ASP A 5 11.38 18.85 -6.50
N PRO A 6 10.50 19.58 -5.79
CA PRO A 6 10.78 20.02 -4.43
C PRO A 6 10.95 18.78 -3.56
N LYS A 7 12.16 18.61 -3.02
CA LYS A 7 12.50 17.56 -2.05
C LYS A 7 11.55 17.70 -0.85
N HIS A 8 10.57 16.80 -0.74
CA HIS A 8 9.66 16.76 0.39
C HIS A 8 10.48 16.53 1.67
N THR A 9 10.71 17.59 2.43
CA THR A 9 11.26 17.50 3.79
C THR A 9 10.08 17.19 4.70
N GLU A 10 9.95 15.93 5.12
CA GLU A 10 9.07 15.61 6.24
C GLU A 10 9.56 16.41 7.45
N SER A 11 8.81 17.47 7.80
CA SER A 11 8.88 18.07 9.13
C SER A 11 8.68 16.91 10.11
N GLY A 12 9.58 16.70 11.06
CA GLY A 12 9.50 15.59 12.04
C GLY A 12 8.30 15.64 12.99
N GLU A 13 7.29 16.45 12.66
CA GLU A 13 5.98 16.48 13.30
C GLU A 13 5.17 15.25 12.88
N ALA A 14 4.40 14.70 13.82
CA ALA A 14 3.52 13.58 13.54
C ALA A 14 2.49 13.96 12.47
N PRO A 15 2.12 13.05 11.54
CA PRO A 15 1.10 13.31 10.54
C PRO A 15 -0.21 13.76 11.20
N LYS A 16 -0.85 14.81 10.67
CA LYS A 16 -2.17 15.22 11.14
C LYS A 16 -3.17 14.07 10.95
N PRO A 17 -4.10 13.87 11.90
CA PRO A 17 -5.13 12.86 11.75
C PRO A 17 -6.01 13.16 10.54
N ILE A 18 -6.60 12.10 9.98
CA ILE A 18 -7.54 12.19 8.87
C ILE A 18 -8.70 13.12 9.24
N GLU A 19 -9.01 14.07 8.35
CA GLU A 19 -10.09 15.02 8.54
C GLU A 19 -11.46 14.32 8.64
N LYS A 20 -12.28 14.78 9.59
CA LYS A 20 -13.63 14.25 9.86
C LYS A 20 -14.71 15.32 9.86
N ASP A 21 -14.33 16.59 10.01
CA ASP A 21 -15.23 17.73 10.17
C ASP A 21 -14.66 18.98 9.48
N TYR A 22 -14.57 18.91 8.16
CA TYR A 22 -14.04 19.98 7.31
C TYR A 22 -14.76 21.32 7.53
N GLU A 23 -16.06 21.30 7.84
CA GLU A 23 -16.85 22.52 8.00
C GLU A 23 -16.36 23.38 9.17
N ASN A 24 -15.84 22.76 10.22
CA ASN A 24 -15.30 23.45 11.40
C ASN A 24 -13.77 23.62 11.38
N HIS A 25 -13.05 22.92 10.50
CA HIS A 25 -11.59 22.97 10.39
C HIS A 25 -11.09 23.65 9.10
N LYS A 26 -11.88 24.53 8.48
CA LYS A 26 -11.54 25.14 7.17
C LYS A 26 -10.23 25.91 7.13
N GLU A 27 -9.81 26.47 8.26
CA GLU A 27 -8.56 27.24 8.36
C GLU A 27 -7.31 26.34 8.36
N ASP A 28 -7.43 25.11 8.84
CA ASP A 28 -6.34 24.14 8.90
C ASP A 28 -6.86 22.69 8.92
N PRO A 29 -7.39 22.17 7.80
CA PRO A 29 -7.97 20.84 7.76
C PRO A 29 -6.88 19.77 7.78
N GLY A 30 -7.18 18.64 8.39
CA GLY A 30 -6.39 17.42 8.20
C GLY A 30 -6.45 16.91 6.75
N PRO A 31 -5.61 15.94 6.38
CA PRO A 31 -5.71 15.31 5.07
C PRO A 31 -7.05 14.59 4.92
N ALA A 32 -7.65 14.71 3.73
CA ALA A 32 -8.84 13.96 3.39
C ALA A 32 -8.52 12.45 3.32
N LYS A 33 -9.47 11.59 3.70
CA LYS A 33 -9.36 10.12 3.58
C LYS A 33 -8.67 9.63 2.28
N PRO A 34 -9.09 10.05 1.07
CA PRO A 34 -8.48 9.56 -0.17
C PRO A 34 -7.01 10.00 -0.36
N ALA A 35 -6.55 11.06 0.33
CA ALA A 35 -5.16 11.52 0.25
C ALA A 35 -4.20 10.66 1.10
N VAL A 36 -4.73 9.93 2.09
CA VAL A 36 -3.96 9.03 2.97
C VAL A 36 -4.20 7.56 2.68
N THR A 37 -5.36 7.21 2.11
CA THR A 37 -5.66 5.83 1.71
C THR A 37 -5.59 5.72 0.20
N GLU A 38 -4.53 5.08 -0.31
CA GLU A 38 -4.54 4.59 -1.68
C GLU A 38 -5.48 3.39 -1.79
N LYS A 39 -6.30 3.38 -2.83
CA LYS A 39 -7.21 2.27 -3.10
C LYS A 39 -6.42 1.09 -3.67
N ASP A 40 -5.94 0.22 -2.80
CA ASP A 40 -5.26 -1.02 -3.18
C ASP A 40 -6.28 -2.11 -3.55
N GLU A 41 -7.00 -1.90 -4.66
CA GLU A 41 -7.86 -2.91 -5.23
C GLU A 41 -7.09 -3.71 -6.28
N ASN A 42 -6.62 -4.90 -5.89
CA ASN A 42 -5.88 -5.87 -6.70
C ASN A 42 -4.38 -5.58 -6.90
N GLY A 43 -3.72 -4.89 -5.98
CA GLY A 43 -2.28 -4.64 -6.08
C GLY A 43 -1.41 -5.90 -6.16
N ALA A 44 -0.22 -5.73 -6.70
CA ALA A 44 0.80 -6.77 -6.86
C ALA A 44 1.09 -7.51 -5.54
N GLY A 45 0.90 -6.87 -4.39
CA GLY A 45 1.05 -7.47 -3.07
C GLY A 45 0.06 -8.60 -2.80
N SER A 46 -1.15 -8.57 -3.36
CA SER A 46 -2.12 -9.68 -3.22
C SER A 46 -1.67 -10.90 -4.00
N VAL A 47 -1.23 -10.72 -5.25
CA VAL A 47 -0.74 -11.82 -6.09
C VAL A 47 0.55 -12.43 -5.53
N LEU A 48 1.48 -11.60 -5.06
CA LEU A 48 2.76 -12.05 -4.50
C LEU A 48 2.58 -12.92 -3.25
N LYS A 49 1.54 -12.67 -2.44
CA LYS A 49 1.21 -13.50 -1.28
C LYS A 49 0.89 -14.96 -1.65
N TRP A 50 0.39 -15.21 -2.86
CA TRP A 50 -0.04 -16.54 -3.29
C TRP A 50 1.02 -17.33 -4.06
N ILE A 51 2.10 -16.68 -4.52
CA ILE A 51 3.13 -17.34 -5.35
C ILE A 51 3.77 -18.52 -4.60
N LEU A 52 4.11 -18.33 -3.32
CA LEU A 52 4.81 -19.33 -2.51
C LEU A 52 3.90 -20.52 -2.16
N PRO A 53 2.65 -20.32 -1.65
CA PRO A 53 1.70 -21.42 -1.47
C PRO A 53 1.48 -22.25 -2.75
N ILE A 54 1.30 -21.61 -3.89
CA ILE A 54 1.08 -22.29 -5.17
C ILE A 54 2.31 -23.12 -5.56
N ALA A 55 3.51 -22.56 -5.42
CA ALA A 55 4.76 -23.28 -5.72
C ALA A 55 4.94 -24.52 -4.83
N VAL A 56 4.60 -24.44 -3.54
CA VAL A 56 4.65 -25.59 -2.62
C VAL A 56 3.66 -26.67 -3.04
N ILE A 57 2.42 -26.32 -3.39
CA ILE A 57 1.41 -27.28 -3.85
C ILE A 57 1.88 -27.99 -5.13
N ILE A 58 2.39 -27.24 -6.12
CA ILE A 58 2.95 -27.81 -7.34
C ILE A 58 4.11 -28.75 -7.02
N GLY A 59 5.02 -28.34 -6.12
CA GLY A 59 6.13 -29.17 -5.67
C GLY A 59 5.67 -30.47 -5.02
N LEU A 60 4.63 -30.43 -4.18
CA LEU A 60 4.04 -31.62 -3.57
C LEU A 60 3.38 -32.54 -4.59
N ILE A 61 2.67 -32.00 -5.59
CA ILE A 61 2.06 -32.79 -6.66
C ILE A 61 3.15 -33.51 -7.46
N VAL A 62 4.19 -32.80 -7.88
CA VAL A 62 5.34 -33.37 -8.60
C VAL A 62 6.02 -34.44 -7.75
N TRP A 63 6.26 -34.14 -6.47
CA TRP A 63 6.86 -35.09 -5.54
C TRP A 63 6.02 -36.37 -5.39
N PHE A 64 4.70 -36.26 -5.19
CA PHE A 64 3.81 -37.42 -5.11
C PHE A 64 3.78 -38.20 -6.43
N ALA A 65 3.81 -37.54 -7.58
CA ALA A 65 3.86 -38.20 -8.88
C ALA A 65 5.20 -38.93 -9.12
N MET A 66 6.31 -38.40 -8.59
CA MET A 66 7.65 -39.00 -8.69
C MET A 66 7.94 -40.04 -7.60
N ARG A 67 7.20 -40.02 -6.49
CA ARG A 67 7.27 -40.99 -5.40
C ARG A 67 6.56 -42.27 -5.82
N LYS A 68 7.21 -43.02 -6.73
CA LYS A 68 6.85 -44.39 -7.08
C LYS A 68 7.04 -45.33 -5.89
#